data_AF-A0A9D7R6G4-F1
#
_entry.id   AF-A0A9D7R6G4-F1
#
_cell.length_a   1.000
_cell.length_b   1.000
_cell.length_c   1.000
_cell.angle_alpha   90.00
_cell.angle_beta   90.00
_cell.angle_gamma   90.00
#
_symmetry.space_group_name_H-M   'P 1'
#
loop_
_entity.id
_entity.type
_entity.pdbx_description
1 polymer ?
#
loop_
_entity_poly.entity_id
_entity_poly.type
_entity_poly.pdbx_seq_one_letter_code
_entity_poly.pdbx_strand_id
1 'polypeptide(L)'
;MPQWIRITSVELLLIAAAILAMAAIVVPVSRSELQDAYESIAADELQRWGEAVHVYLLDHEGAALPPLLTGPGAFPGGLEGSAPAASLAQLLAQPRLGDPQRRPYLAHLGADPWGHAYVVVASPGIPRQACWILSAGRDGKLETSASDLVPHGDDLGLHLR
;
A
#
# COMPACT_ATOMS: atom_id res chain seq x y z
N MET A 1 1.24 22.38 -60.01
CA MET A 1 1.17 22.07 -58.57
C MET A 1 2.54 22.36 -57.95
N PRO A 2 2.64 23.24 -56.94
CA PRO A 2 3.92 23.72 -56.41
C PRO A 2 4.70 22.61 -55.69
N GLN A 3 5.99 22.44 -56.01
CA GLN A 3 6.85 21.37 -55.45
C GLN A 3 7.20 21.58 -53.96
N TRP A 4 6.97 22.77 -53.40
CA TRP A 4 7.20 23.11 -52.00
C TRP A 4 6.28 22.36 -51.02
N ILE A 5 5.08 21.96 -51.46
CA ILE A 5 4.11 21.21 -50.65
C ILE A 5 4.57 19.77 -50.38
N ARG A 6 5.45 19.22 -51.23
CA ARG A 6 5.93 17.84 -51.12
C ARG A 6 7.05 17.67 -50.09
N ILE A 7 7.88 18.69 -49.87
CA ILE A 7 9.00 18.62 -48.92
C ILE A 7 8.50 18.73 -47.48
N THR A 8 7.55 19.63 -47.21
CA THR A 8 6.94 19.79 -45.87
C THR A 8 6.17 18.57 -45.39
N SER A 9 5.48 17.86 -46.29
CA SER A 9 4.65 16.71 -45.91
C SER A 9 5.49 15.48 -45.52
N VAL A 10 6.59 15.21 -46.24
CA VAL A 10 7.47 14.06 -45.97
C VAL A 10 8.28 14.28 -44.69
N GLU A 11 8.82 15.48 -44.49
CA GLU A 11 9.57 15.81 -43.27
C GLU A 11 8.69 15.73 -42.02
N LEU A 12 7.45 16.23 -42.10
CA LEU A 12 6.49 16.14 -40.99
C LEU A 12 6.07 14.70 -40.70
N LEU A 13 5.97 13.85 -41.72
CA LEU A 13 5.75 12.40 -41.56
C LEU A 13 6.94 11.71 -40.87
N LEU A 14 8.17 12.07 -41.22
CA LEU A 14 9.37 11.52 -40.59
C LEU A 14 9.48 11.93 -39.12
N ILE A 15 9.23 13.19 -38.81
CA ILE A 15 9.22 13.69 -37.42
C ILE A 15 8.12 12.98 -36.62
N ALA A 16 6.92 12.86 -37.17
CA ALA A 16 5.83 12.14 -36.52
C ALA A 16 6.19 10.67 -36.25
N ALA A 17 6.80 9.98 -37.23
CA ALA A 17 7.24 8.60 -37.06
C ALA A 17 8.32 8.46 -35.97
N ALA A 18 9.28 9.39 -35.91
CA ALA A 18 10.30 9.40 -34.86
C ALA A 18 9.72 9.64 -33.46
N ILE A 19 8.77 10.58 -33.32
CA ILE A 19 8.08 10.84 -32.05
C ILE A 19 7.28 9.62 -31.60
N LEU A 20 6.55 8.97 -32.51
CA LEU A 20 5.78 7.77 -32.19
C LEU A 20 6.69 6.62 -31.74
N ALA A 21 7.83 6.42 -32.41
CA ALA A 21 8.82 5.42 -32.03
C ALA A 21 9.39 5.69 -30.63
N MET A 22 9.71 6.95 -30.32
CA MET A 22 10.16 7.33 -28.97
C MET A 22 9.07 7.13 -27.92
N ALA A 23 7.84 7.57 -28.19
CA ALA A 23 6.72 7.44 -27.26
C ALA A 23 6.43 5.96 -26.93
N ALA A 24 6.57 5.07 -27.92
CA ALA A 24 6.41 3.63 -27.73
C ALA A 24 7.44 3.03 -26.76
N ILE A 25 8.62 3.64 -26.60
CA ILE A 25 9.67 3.19 -25.67
C ILE A 25 9.53 3.91 -24.31
N VAL A 26 9.32 5.22 -24.31
CA VAL A 26 9.36 6.04 -23.08
C VAL A 26 8.15 5.77 -22.18
N VAL A 27 6.95 5.59 -22.75
CA VAL A 27 5.72 5.40 -21.98
C VAL A 27 5.72 4.11 -21.14
N PRO A 28 6.10 2.92 -21.65
CA PRO A 28 6.14 1.73 -20.80
C PRO A 28 7.20 1.84 -19.70
N VAL A 29 8.37 2.41 -20.00
CA VAL A 29 9.46 2.57 -19.02
C VAL A 29 9.06 3.51 -17.88
N SER A 30 8.45 4.66 -18.17
CA SER A 30 8.04 5.58 -17.10
C SER A 30 6.97 4.97 -16.18
N ARG A 31 6.12 4.11 -16.72
CA ARG A 31 5.09 3.42 -15.93
C ARG A 31 5.66 2.33 -15.03
N SER A 32 6.67 1.58 -15.47
CA SER A 32 7.31 0.56 -14.62
C SER A 32 8.08 1.21 -13.46
N GLU A 33 8.84 2.27 -13.74
CA GLU A 33 9.59 3.00 -12.70
C GLU A 33 8.68 3.57 -11.61
N LEU A 34 7.51 4.09 -11.99
CA LEU A 34 6.51 4.57 -11.02
C LEU A 34 5.94 3.43 -10.17
N GLN A 35 5.72 2.26 -10.77
CA GLN A 35 5.23 1.10 -10.04
C GLN A 35 6.27 0.60 -9.04
N ASP A 36 7.53 0.47 -9.46
CA ASP A 36 8.62 0.06 -8.58
C ASP A 36 8.81 1.07 -7.43
N ALA A 37 8.68 2.36 -7.72
CA ALA A 37 8.73 3.41 -6.70
C ALA A 37 7.57 3.29 -5.69
N TYR A 38 6.36 3.01 -6.15
CA TYR A 38 5.19 2.85 -5.28
C TYR A 38 5.32 1.59 -4.41
N GLU A 39 5.74 0.47 -4.97
CA GLU A 39 5.98 -0.76 -4.21
C GLU A 39 7.06 -0.55 -3.14
N SER A 40 8.13 0.17 -3.47
CA SER A 40 9.19 0.55 -2.51
C SER A 40 8.66 1.44 -1.37
N ILE A 41 7.87 2.48 -1.69
CA ILE A 41 7.27 3.36 -0.67
C ILE A 41 6.32 2.56 0.23
N ALA A 42 5.48 1.70 -0.36
CA ALA A 42 4.54 0.86 0.38
C ALA A 42 5.28 -0.12 1.30
N ALA A 43 6.38 -0.73 0.84
CA ALA A 43 7.21 -1.61 1.66
C ALA A 43 7.83 -0.88 2.86
N ASP A 44 8.39 0.31 2.65
CA ASP A 44 8.94 1.14 3.72
C ASP A 44 7.86 1.56 4.73
N GLU A 45 6.66 1.89 4.26
CA GLU A 45 5.52 2.17 5.12
C GLU A 45 5.07 0.95 5.91
N LEU A 46 4.94 -0.22 5.28
CA LEU A 46 4.58 -1.47 5.95
C LEU A 46 5.53 -1.79 7.10
N GLN A 47 6.83 -1.55 6.93
CA GLN A 47 7.81 -1.71 8.02
C GLN A 47 7.50 -0.77 9.20
N ARG A 48 7.20 0.50 8.91
CA ARG A 48 6.83 1.49 9.95
C ARG A 48 5.53 1.14 10.66
N TRP A 49 4.52 0.68 9.93
CA TRP A 49 3.27 0.17 10.50
C TRP A 49 3.51 -1.09 11.34
N GLY A 50 4.32 -2.01 10.84
CA GLY A 50 4.72 -3.24 11.53
C GLY A 50 5.44 -3.00 12.84
N GLU A 51 6.41 -2.09 12.86
CA GLU A 51 7.10 -1.71 14.07
C GLU A 51 6.14 -1.07 15.08
N ALA A 52 5.25 -0.17 14.63
CA ALA A 52 4.29 0.48 15.52
C ALA A 52 3.31 -0.51 16.15
N VAL A 53 2.77 -1.45 15.36
CA VAL A 53 1.87 -2.51 15.84
C VAL A 53 2.63 -3.47 16.76
N HIS A 54 3.86 -3.87 16.41
CA HIS A 54 4.67 -4.74 17.24
C HIS A 54 4.96 -4.12 18.61
N VAL A 55 5.38 -2.85 18.66
CA VAL A 55 5.61 -2.12 19.91
C VAL A 55 4.31 -1.96 20.71
N TYR A 56 3.19 -1.66 20.06
CA TYR A 56 1.88 -1.63 20.73
C TYR A 56 1.54 -2.96 21.41
N LEU A 57 1.76 -4.07 20.71
CA LEU A 57 1.53 -5.40 21.25
C LEU A 57 2.47 -5.69 22.42
N LEU A 58 3.74 -5.30 22.35
CA LEU A 58 4.69 -5.47 23.47
C LEU A 58 4.23 -4.70 24.72
N ASP A 59 3.82 -3.44 24.56
CA ASP A 59 3.36 -2.59 25.66
C ASP A 59 2.07 -3.11 26.32
N HIS A 60 1.25 -3.84 25.57
CA HIS A 60 -0.03 -4.39 26.03
C HIS A 60 -0.01 -5.92 26.19
N GLU A 61 1.17 -6.49 26.47
CA GLU A 61 1.38 -7.92 26.77
C GLU A 61 0.88 -8.90 25.69
N GLY A 62 0.76 -8.42 24.45
CA GLY A 62 0.23 -9.15 23.30
C GLY A 62 -1.28 -9.14 23.23
N ALA A 63 -1.92 -8.03 23.62
CA ALA A 63 -3.36 -7.84 23.56
C ALA A 63 -4.00 -8.39 22.27
N ALA A 64 -5.16 -9.02 22.40
CA ALA A 64 -5.90 -9.54 21.26
C ALA A 64 -6.34 -8.38 20.37
N LEU A 65 -5.89 -8.41 19.10
CA LEU A 65 -6.33 -7.43 18.11
C LEU A 65 -7.74 -7.79 17.61
N PRO A 66 -8.56 -6.79 17.27
CA PRO A 66 -9.74 -7.01 16.44
C PRO A 66 -9.36 -7.75 15.15
N PRO A 67 -10.27 -8.58 14.60
CA PRO A 67 -9.94 -9.42 13.44
C PRO A 67 -9.58 -8.61 12.19
N LEU A 68 -10.10 -7.39 12.09
CA LEU A 68 -9.81 -6.46 11.01
C LEU A 68 -9.67 -5.05 11.56
N LEU A 69 -8.49 -4.47 11.39
CA LEU A 69 -8.21 -3.06 11.64
C LEU A 69 -7.88 -2.36 10.34
N THR A 70 -8.31 -1.11 10.19
CA THR A 70 -8.04 -0.33 8.98
C THR A 70 -7.41 1.02 9.28
N GLY A 71 -6.39 1.36 8.51
CA GLY A 71 -5.78 2.68 8.47
C GLY A 71 -6.65 3.71 7.72
N PRO A 72 -6.12 4.92 7.53
CA PRO A 72 -6.74 5.92 6.67
C PRO A 72 -6.59 5.52 5.19
N GLY A 73 -7.56 5.91 4.35
CA GLY A 73 -7.57 5.60 2.92
C GLY A 73 -8.90 4.98 2.47
N ALA A 74 -8.97 4.62 1.19
CA ALA A 74 -10.12 3.89 0.65
C ALA A 74 -10.08 2.44 1.17
N PHE A 75 -11.21 1.94 1.69
CA PHE A 75 -11.29 0.55 2.14
C PHE A 75 -11.08 -0.40 0.95
N PRO A 76 -10.15 -1.35 1.03
CA PRO A 76 -9.86 -2.25 -0.08
C PRO A 76 -11.00 -3.24 -0.35
N GLY A 77 -11.15 -3.64 -1.61
CA GLY A 77 -12.03 -4.73 -2.02
C GLY A 77 -11.53 -6.10 -1.55
N GLY A 78 -12.28 -7.16 -1.81
CA GLY A 78 -11.91 -8.53 -1.39
C GLY A 78 -12.24 -8.85 0.07
N LEU A 79 -12.50 -7.83 0.90
CA LEU A 79 -13.00 -7.97 2.28
C LEU A 79 -14.53 -7.86 2.38
N GLU A 80 -15.25 -8.20 1.31
CA GLU A 80 -16.70 -8.08 1.22
C GLU A 80 -17.41 -8.85 2.35
N GLY A 81 -18.21 -8.14 3.15
CA GLY A 81 -18.88 -8.71 4.35
C GLY A 81 -18.08 -8.58 5.65
N SER A 82 -16.81 -8.17 5.59
CA SER A 82 -16.00 -7.82 6.76
C SER A 82 -16.05 -6.31 6.97
N ALA A 83 -16.98 -5.84 7.80
CA ALA A 83 -16.92 -4.44 8.25
C ALA A 83 -15.64 -4.23 9.08
N PRO A 84 -14.93 -3.10 8.93
CA PRO A 84 -13.80 -2.80 9.78
C PRO A 84 -14.24 -2.86 11.24
N ALA A 85 -13.62 -3.73 12.02
CA ALA A 85 -13.99 -3.92 13.42
C ALA A 85 -13.54 -2.73 14.27
N ALA A 86 -12.42 -2.10 13.90
CA ALA A 86 -11.95 -0.86 14.49
C ALA A 86 -10.95 -0.12 13.58
N SER A 87 -10.67 1.13 13.92
CA SER A 87 -9.65 1.93 13.23
C SER A 87 -8.25 1.65 13.81
N LEU A 88 -7.32 1.27 12.93
CA LEU A 88 -5.91 1.13 13.27
C LEU A 88 -5.30 2.45 13.72
N ALA A 89 -5.71 3.56 13.09
CA ALA A 89 -5.29 4.90 13.47
C ALA A 89 -5.62 5.23 14.93
N GLN A 90 -6.83 4.87 15.38
CA GLN A 90 -7.26 5.11 16.76
C GLN A 90 -6.48 4.25 17.76
N LEU A 91 -6.14 3.01 17.38
CA LEU A 91 -5.34 2.11 18.20
C LEU A 91 -3.90 2.64 18.35
N LEU A 92 -3.27 3.03 17.25
CA LEU A 92 -1.89 3.54 17.26
C LEU A 92 -1.76 4.98 17.75
N ALA A 93 -2.86 5.74 17.83
CA ALA A 93 -2.89 7.07 18.45
C ALA A 93 -2.88 7.01 19.99
N GLN A 94 -3.07 5.83 20.59
CA GLN A 94 -2.97 5.67 22.04
C GLN A 94 -1.55 6.02 22.53
N PRO A 95 -1.42 6.63 23.71
CA PRO A 95 -0.11 6.96 24.26
C PRO A 95 0.68 5.68 24.54
N ARG A 96 1.95 5.66 24.15
CA ARG A 96 2.89 4.59 24.49
C ARG A 96 2.95 4.35 26.00
N LEU A 97 2.92 3.09 26.42
CA LEU A 97 2.97 2.78 27.84
C LEU A 97 4.35 3.16 28.37
N GLY A 98 4.40 3.89 29.48
CA GLY A 98 5.67 4.35 30.07
C GLY A 98 6.35 5.52 29.33
N ASP A 99 5.78 6.07 28.24
CA ASP A 99 6.28 7.32 27.66
C ASP A 99 5.70 8.53 28.42
N PRO A 100 6.53 9.30 29.16
CA PRO A 100 6.06 10.49 29.88
C PRO A 100 5.51 11.58 28.95
N GLN A 101 5.92 11.58 27.67
CA GLN A 101 5.46 12.53 26.65
C GLN A 101 4.18 12.07 25.94
N ARG A 102 3.65 10.88 26.28
CA ARG A 102 2.40 10.34 25.71
C ARG A 102 2.39 10.32 24.18
N ARG A 103 3.54 10.09 23.55
CA ARG A 103 3.63 10.06 22.10
C ARG A 103 2.88 8.84 21.54
N PRO A 104 2.26 8.95 20.35
CA PRO A 104 1.60 7.83 19.71
C PRO A 104 2.60 6.79 19.21
N TYR A 105 2.10 5.60 18.89
CA TYR A 105 2.90 4.54 18.27
C TYR A 105 3.37 4.90 16.87
N LEU A 106 2.60 5.70 16.14
CA LEU A 106 2.98 6.24 14.84
C LEU A 106 2.58 7.72 14.72
N ALA A 107 3.50 8.56 14.24
CA ALA A 107 3.29 10.00 14.17
C ALA A 107 2.47 10.44 12.95
N HIS A 108 2.58 9.69 11.84
CA HIS A 108 1.83 9.96 10.62
C HIS A 108 1.20 8.66 10.12
N LEU A 109 -0.10 8.72 9.88
CA LEU A 109 -0.89 7.61 9.37
C LEU A 109 -1.38 8.03 7.99
N GLY A 110 -0.87 7.38 6.95
CA GLY A 110 -1.20 7.63 5.56
C GLY A 110 -1.95 6.46 4.93
N ALA A 111 -2.61 6.73 3.81
CA ALA A 111 -3.00 5.67 2.88
C ALA A 111 -1.77 5.14 2.15
N ASP A 112 -1.87 3.97 1.53
CA ASP A 112 -0.83 3.46 0.67
C ASP A 112 -0.65 4.34 -0.59
N PRO A 113 0.41 4.12 -1.40
CA PRO A 113 0.69 4.94 -2.59
C PRO A 113 -0.41 4.95 -3.66
N TRP A 114 -1.32 3.97 -3.64
CA TRP A 114 -2.47 3.89 -4.53
C TRP A 114 -3.75 4.50 -3.93
N GLY A 115 -3.70 4.92 -2.66
CA GLY A 115 -4.77 5.60 -1.93
C GLY A 115 -5.67 4.65 -1.12
N HIS A 116 -5.30 3.38 -1.00
CA HIS A 116 -6.03 2.39 -0.20
C HIS A 116 -5.55 2.39 1.25
N ALA A 117 -6.44 1.98 2.15
CA ALA A 117 -6.10 1.85 3.56
C ALA A 117 -5.22 0.62 3.78
N TYR A 118 -4.13 0.79 4.53
CA TYR A 118 -3.44 -0.35 5.13
C TYR A 118 -4.40 -1.09 6.06
N VAL A 119 -4.38 -2.42 6.01
CA VAL A 119 -5.22 -3.24 6.89
C VAL A 119 -4.36 -4.12 7.78
N VAL A 120 -4.83 -4.38 8.99
CA VAL A 120 -4.30 -5.47 9.82
C VAL A 120 -5.35 -6.55 9.89
N VAL A 121 -5.00 -7.74 9.42
CA VAL A 121 -5.86 -8.93 9.51
C VAL A 121 -5.26 -9.84 10.56
N ALA A 122 -6.07 -10.15 11.57
CA ALA A 122 -5.64 -10.90 12.74
C ALA A 122 -6.68 -12.01 13.02
N SER A 123 -6.26 -13.13 13.61
CA SER A 123 -7.25 -14.11 14.07
C SER A 123 -8.07 -13.50 15.24
N PRO A 124 -9.37 -13.77 15.39
CA PRO A 124 -10.11 -13.15 16.48
C PRO A 124 -9.74 -13.78 17.83
N GLY A 125 -9.43 -12.94 18.83
CA GLY A 125 -9.47 -13.33 20.24
C GLY A 125 -8.27 -14.11 20.80
N ILE A 126 -7.16 -14.23 20.07
CA ILE A 126 -5.95 -14.92 20.55
C ILE A 126 -4.85 -13.87 20.86
N PRO A 127 -4.39 -13.76 22.12
CA PRO A 127 -3.25 -12.92 22.47
C PRO A 127 -1.96 -13.41 21.82
N ARG A 128 -1.05 -12.50 21.46
CA ARG A 128 0.25 -12.80 20.81
C ARG A 128 0.14 -13.62 19.53
N GLN A 129 -1.00 -13.52 18.86
CA GLN A 129 -1.19 -14.21 17.60
C GLN A 129 -0.41 -13.53 16.49
N ALA A 130 -0.14 -14.32 15.45
CA ALA A 130 0.34 -13.77 14.20
C ALA A 130 -0.74 -12.90 13.54
N CYS A 131 -0.32 -11.78 12.96
CA CYS A 131 -1.19 -10.93 12.17
C CYS A 131 -0.48 -10.46 10.91
N TRP A 132 -1.27 -10.21 9.88
CA TRP A 132 -0.82 -9.61 8.64
C TRP A 132 -1.09 -8.12 8.67
N ILE A 133 -0.12 -7.35 8.19
CA ILE A 133 -0.28 -5.95 7.85
C ILE A 133 -0.14 -5.86 6.34
N LEU A 134 -1.19 -5.38 5.65
CA LEU A 134 -1.30 -5.47 4.20
C LEU A 134 -1.60 -4.12 3.59
N SER A 135 -1.02 -3.86 2.42
CA SER A 135 -1.52 -2.94 1.41
C SER A 135 -2.17 -3.76 0.30
N ALA A 136 -3.29 -3.28 -0.21
CA ALA A 136 -4.08 -3.93 -1.27
C ALA A 136 -3.53 -3.68 -2.68
N GLY A 137 -2.29 -3.16 -2.76
CA GLY A 137 -1.62 -2.93 -4.03
C GLY A 137 -2.35 -1.93 -4.93
N ARG A 138 -2.11 -2.10 -6.24
CA ARG A 138 -2.58 -1.22 -7.30
C ARG A 138 -4.03 -1.47 -7.66
N ASP A 139 -4.48 -2.71 -7.57
CA ASP A 139 -5.85 -3.08 -7.96
C ASP A 139 -6.88 -2.77 -6.86
N GLY A 140 -6.38 -2.51 -5.64
CA GLY A 140 -7.15 -2.12 -4.48
C GLY A 140 -7.98 -3.25 -3.88
N LYS A 141 -7.61 -4.50 -4.12
CA LYS A 141 -8.32 -5.69 -3.65
C LYS A 141 -7.36 -6.60 -2.89
N LEU A 142 -7.73 -6.93 -1.66
CA LEU A 142 -6.99 -7.91 -0.89
C LEU A 142 -7.35 -9.32 -1.34
N GLU A 143 -6.33 -10.06 -1.75
CA GLU A 143 -6.40 -11.49 -2.04
C GLU A 143 -5.76 -12.33 -0.93
N THR A 144 -4.97 -11.69 -0.06
CA THR A 144 -4.26 -12.31 1.06
C THR A 144 -5.16 -12.42 2.30
N SER A 145 -5.33 -13.64 2.80
CA SER A 145 -6.08 -13.95 4.01
C SER A 145 -5.20 -14.06 5.26
N ALA A 146 -5.80 -14.01 6.45
CA ALA A 146 -5.08 -14.18 7.72
C ALA A 146 -4.36 -15.54 7.86
N SER A 147 -4.81 -16.57 7.13
CA SER A 147 -4.23 -17.91 7.17
C SER A 147 -3.09 -18.10 6.18
N ASP A 148 -2.91 -17.19 5.23
CA ASP A 148 -1.89 -17.33 4.21
C ASP A 148 -0.50 -17.11 4.80
N LEU A 149 0.49 -17.79 4.21
CA LEU A 149 1.89 -17.71 4.66
C LEU A 149 2.72 -16.70 3.85
N VAL A 150 2.18 -16.26 2.72
CA VAL A 150 2.77 -15.30 1.79
C VAL A 150 1.68 -14.40 1.21
N PRO A 151 1.99 -13.15 0.81
CA PRO A 151 1.05 -12.32 0.08
C PRO A 151 0.67 -12.93 -1.28
N HIS A 152 -0.56 -12.66 -1.72
CA HIS A 152 -1.12 -13.08 -3.00
C HIS A 152 -1.47 -11.87 -3.88
N GLY A 153 -1.55 -12.07 -5.19
CA GLY A 153 -1.89 -10.98 -6.11
C GLY A 153 -0.81 -9.92 -6.21
N ASP A 154 -1.22 -8.66 -6.15
CA ASP A 154 -0.36 -7.49 -5.97
C ASP A 154 -0.35 -6.97 -4.52
N ASP A 155 -0.88 -7.75 -3.57
CA ASP A 155 -0.82 -7.39 -2.15
C ASP A 155 0.64 -7.34 -1.67
N LEU A 156 0.91 -6.31 -0.87
CA LEU A 156 2.17 -6.17 -0.16
C LEU A 156 1.92 -6.37 1.32
N GLY A 157 2.69 -7.26 1.96
CA GLY A 157 2.37 -7.71 3.30
C GLY A 157 3.57 -7.95 4.20
N LEU A 158 3.39 -7.61 5.48
CA LEU A 158 4.29 -8.01 6.55
C LEU A 158 3.55 -8.91 7.55
N HIS A 159 4.14 -10.06 7.84
CA HIS A 159 3.60 -11.02 8.79
C HIS A 159 4.31 -10.87 10.15
N LEU A 160 3.58 -10.36 11.14
CA LEU A 160 4.03 -10.29 12.53
C LEU A 160 3.72 -11.61 13.23
N ARG A 161 4.63 -12.08 14.08
CA ARG A 161 4.49 -13.27 14.93
C ARG A 161 4.86 -12.96 16.37
#